data_AF-A0A962WXC3-F1
#
_entry.id   AF-A0A962WXC3-F1
#
_cell.length_a   1.000
_cell.length_b   1.000
_cell.length_c   1.000
_cell.angle_alpha   90.00
_cell.angle_beta   90.00
_cell.angle_gamma   90.00
#
_symmetry.space_group_name_H-M   'P 1'
#
loop_
_entity.id
_entity.type
_entity.pdbx_description
1 polymer ?
#
loop_
_entity_poly.entity_id
_entity_poly.type
_entity_poly.pdbx_seq_one_letter_code
_entity_poly.pdbx_strand_id
1 'polypeptide(L)'
;MNQSKRGNFTELSSIDKIDQATETGRRETARIGVALLFIVSIMLYTYMLSSGFEGHIMLVIAAMMGGYMALNIGANDVANNVGPAVGSQALTMVGAIVLAGIFEASGALVAGGDVVGTIKGGIISPDLIPAGDTFVWLMMGALLAGAIWLNVATALGAPVS
;
A
#
# COMPACT_ATOMS: atom_id res chain seq x y z
N MET A 1 23.93 50.50 14.08
CA MET A 1 22.73 50.01 13.37
C MET A 1 22.50 48.54 13.74
N ASN A 2 21.66 48.33 14.75
CA ASN A 2 20.84 47.16 15.09
C ASN A 2 21.40 45.71 14.97
N GLN A 3 22.15 45.24 15.98
CA GLN A 3 22.42 43.80 16.21
C GLN A 3 21.19 43.07 16.79
N SER A 4 20.27 43.78 17.45
CA SER A 4 19.06 43.20 18.06
C SER A 4 18.04 42.72 17.01
N LYS A 5 17.93 43.40 15.85
CA LYS A 5 17.05 42.95 14.75
C LYS A 5 17.50 41.65 14.07
N ARG A 6 18.80 41.29 14.09
CA ARG A 6 19.31 40.04 13.49
C ARG A 6 19.00 38.79 14.33
N GLY A 7 18.93 38.93 15.67
CA GLY A 7 18.58 37.83 16.58
C GLY A 7 17.16 37.31 16.34
N ASN A 8 16.16 38.20 16.30
CA ASN A 8 14.76 37.83 16.08
C ASN A 8 14.52 37.13 14.73
N PHE A 9 15.19 37.57 13.65
CA PHE A 9 15.03 36.92 12.34
C PHE A 9 15.57 35.49 12.30
N THR A 10 16.62 35.20 13.07
CA THR A 10 17.27 33.88 13.09
C THR A 10 16.48 32.90 13.97
N GLU A 11 15.92 33.37 15.09
CA GLU A 11 15.02 32.56 15.93
C GLU A 11 13.68 32.28 15.23
N LEU A 12 13.05 33.28 14.61
CA LEU A 12 11.80 33.08 13.85
C LEU A 12 11.99 32.07 12.71
N SER A 13 13.09 32.17 11.96
CA SER A 13 13.43 31.18 10.93
C SER A 13 13.72 29.78 11.51
N SER A 14 14.19 29.68 12.74
CA SER A 14 14.46 28.39 13.41
C SER A 14 13.16 27.76 13.89
N ILE A 15 12.22 28.55 14.41
CA ILE A 15 10.86 28.13 14.78
C ILE A 15 10.10 27.67 13.54
N ASP A 16 10.13 28.43 12.43
CA ASP A 16 9.48 28.03 11.17
C ASP A 16 10.03 26.71 10.62
N LYS A 17 11.35 26.47 10.74
CA LYS A 17 11.97 25.20 10.33
C LYS A 17 11.56 24.04 11.23
N ILE A 18 11.44 24.29 12.53
CA ILE A 18 10.96 23.29 13.50
C ILE A 18 9.48 22.97 13.23
N ASP A 19 8.65 23.97 12.95
CA ASP A 19 7.24 23.79 12.64
C ASP A 19 7.05 23.04 11.31
N GLN A 20 7.81 23.38 10.26
CA GLN A 20 7.79 22.65 8.99
C GLN A 20 8.30 21.20 9.12
N ALA A 21 9.35 20.97 9.91
CA ALA A 21 9.84 19.62 10.20
C ALA A 21 8.80 18.82 11.01
N THR A 22 8.14 19.46 11.96
CA THR A 22 7.06 18.86 12.77
C THR A 22 5.85 18.54 11.91
N GLU A 23 5.47 19.41 10.97
CA GLU A 23 4.33 19.20 10.08
C GLU A 23 4.58 18.09 9.06
N THR A 24 5.80 18.03 8.51
CA THR A 24 6.23 16.93 7.63
C THR A 24 6.23 15.60 8.37
N GLY A 25 6.84 15.55 9.56
CA GLY A 25 6.83 14.36 10.41
C GLY A 25 5.42 13.93 10.83
N ARG A 26 4.52 14.88 11.10
CA ARG A 26 3.11 14.61 11.40
C ARG A 26 2.38 13.96 10.23
N ARG A 27 2.63 14.43 9.01
CA ARG A 27 1.99 13.88 7.80
C ARG A 27 2.48 12.47 7.47
N GLU A 28 3.78 12.21 7.65
CA GLU A 28 4.35 10.87 7.49
C GLU A 28 3.82 9.90 8.55
N THR A 29 3.78 10.33 9.80
CA THR A 29 3.21 9.55 10.91
C THR A 29 1.73 9.22 10.65
N ALA A 30 0.95 10.18 10.13
CA ALA A 30 -0.45 9.95 9.79
C ALA A 30 -0.61 8.89 8.68
N ARG A 31 0.23 8.94 7.64
CA ARG A 31 0.21 7.94 6.55
C ARG A 31 0.51 6.53 7.06
N ILE A 32 1.57 6.39 7.86
CA ILE A 32 1.94 5.12 8.48
C ILE A 32 0.82 4.64 9.41
N GLY A 33 0.24 5.54 10.20
CA GLY A 33 -0.89 5.22 11.08
C GLY A 33 -2.10 4.67 10.32
N VAL A 34 -2.49 5.31 9.21
CA VAL A 34 -3.59 4.83 8.36
C VAL A 34 -3.28 3.47 7.74
N ALA A 35 -2.06 3.27 7.24
CA ALA A 35 -1.65 1.98 6.67
C ALA A 35 -1.67 0.87 7.73
N LEU A 36 -1.15 1.12 8.93
CA LEU A 36 -1.18 0.18 10.04
C LEU A 36 -2.61 -0.16 10.46
N LEU A 37 -3.48 0.84 10.59
CA LEU A 37 -4.89 0.63 10.92
C LEU A 37 -5.57 -0.23 9.85
N PHE A 38 -5.32 0.03 8.57
CA PHE A 38 -5.85 -0.78 7.47
C PHE A 38 -5.44 -2.26 7.58
N ILE A 39 -4.14 -2.52 7.83
CA ILE A 39 -3.64 -3.89 8.01
C ILE A 39 -4.25 -4.56 9.25
N VAL A 40 -4.30 -3.85 10.38
CA VAL A 40 -4.93 -4.38 11.61
C VAL A 40 -6.41 -4.67 11.39
N SER A 41 -7.14 -3.81 10.67
CA SER A 41 -8.53 -4.06 10.31
C SER A 41 -8.69 -5.33 9.46
N ILE A 42 -7.82 -5.57 8.48
CA ILE A 42 -7.85 -6.80 7.68
C ILE A 42 -7.59 -8.02 8.56
N MET A 43 -6.60 -7.94 9.45
CA MET A 43 -6.26 -9.03 10.35
C MET A 43 -7.42 -9.37 11.28
N LEU A 44 -8.04 -8.36 11.91
CA LEU A 44 -9.18 -8.54 12.81
C LEU A 44 -10.40 -9.08 12.05
N TYR A 45 -10.72 -8.51 10.90
CA TYR A 45 -11.84 -8.95 10.07
C TYR A 45 -11.67 -10.42 9.64
N THR A 46 -10.47 -10.78 9.17
CA THR A 46 -10.15 -12.15 8.76
C THR A 46 -10.19 -13.11 9.94
N TYR A 47 -9.67 -12.71 11.10
CA TYR A 47 -9.68 -13.51 12.32
C TYR A 47 -11.11 -13.80 12.80
N MET A 48 -11.98 -12.78 12.80
CA MET A 48 -13.38 -12.93 13.20
C MET A 48 -14.16 -13.82 12.23
N LEU A 49 -13.87 -13.76 10.92
CA LEU A 49 -14.57 -14.57 9.92
C LEU A 49 -14.08 -16.03 9.89
N SER A 50 -12.80 -16.25 10.22
CA SER A 50 -12.15 -17.56 10.12
C SER A 50 -12.08 -18.33 11.44
N SER A 51 -12.62 -17.78 12.54
CA SER A 51 -12.66 -18.45 13.83
C SER A 51 -13.51 -19.72 13.74
N GLY A 52 -12.86 -20.88 13.64
CA GLY A 52 -13.52 -22.18 13.47
C GLY A 52 -12.94 -23.05 12.34
N PHE A 53 -12.09 -22.51 11.48
CA PHE A 53 -11.40 -23.27 10.44
C PHE A 53 -9.99 -23.71 10.88
N GLU A 54 -9.59 -24.91 10.46
CA GLU A 54 -8.19 -25.35 10.54
C GLU A 54 -7.33 -24.42 9.67
N GLY A 55 -6.21 -23.94 10.22
CA GLY A 55 -5.32 -23.00 9.54
C GLY A 55 -5.73 -21.52 9.58
N HIS A 56 -6.71 -21.12 10.40
CA HIS A 56 -7.15 -19.71 10.50
C HIS A 56 -6.02 -18.70 10.78
N ILE A 57 -5.01 -19.06 11.59
CA ILE A 57 -3.83 -18.19 11.83
C ILE A 57 -3.08 -17.94 10.52
N MET A 58 -2.91 -18.98 9.71
CA MET A 58 -2.25 -18.87 8.41
C MET A 58 -3.03 -17.95 7.48
N LEU A 59 -4.36 -18.07 7.46
CA LEU A 59 -5.24 -17.21 6.68
C LEU A 59 -5.09 -15.73 7.09
N VAL A 60 -5.01 -15.44 8.39
CA VAL A 60 -4.80 -14.08 8.91
C VAL A 60 -3.45 -13.53 8.46
N ILE A 61 -2.39 -14.33 8.50
CA ILE A 61 -1.06 -13.93 8.02
C ILE A 61 -1.08 -13.67 6.51
N ALA A 62 -1.70 -14.55 5.72
CA ALA A 62 -1.84 -14.39 4.28
C ALA A 62 -2.64 -13.13 3.94
N ALA A 63 -3.73 -12.85 4.66
CA ALA A 63 -4.53 -11.64 4.48
C ALA A 63 -3.74 -10.36 4.85
N MET A 64 -2.93 -10.40 5.91
CA MET A 64 -2.03 -9.31 6.28
C MET A 64 -1.03 -9.01 5.14
N MET A 65 -0.38 -10.05 4.59
CA MET A 65 0.54 -9.90 3.46
C MET A 65 -0.17 -9.39 2.20
N GLY A 66 -1.40 -9.87 1.94
CA GLY A 66 -2.23 -9.42 0.83
C GLY A 66 -2.63 -7.95 0.97
N GLY A 67 -3.00 -7.52 2.17
CA GLY A 67 -3.28 -6.11 2.47
C GLY A 67 -2.07 -5.21 2.26
N TYR A 68 -0.87 -5.67 2.66
CA TYR A 68 0.37 -4.94 2.41
C TYR A 68 0.68 -4.82 0.92
N MET A 69 0.52 -5.90 0.16
CA MET A 69 0.66 -5.89 -1.30
C MET A 69 -0.36 -4.93 -1.95
N ALA A 70 -1.62 -4.96 -1.52
CA ALA A 70 -2.67 -4.10 -2.06
C ALA A 70 -2.36 -2.61 -1.89
N LEU A 71 -1.81 -2.22 -0.72
CA LEU A 71 -1.33 -0.84 -0.50
C LEU A 71 -0.21 -0.46 -1.48
N ASN A 72 0.73 -1.37 -1.74
CA ASN A 72 1.87 -1.11 -2.62
C ASN A 72 1.44 -1.02 -4.09
N ILE A 73 0.58 -1.93 -4.55
CA ILE A 73 0.02 -1.91 -5.91
C ILE A 73 -0.76 -0.61 -6.10
N GLY A 74 -1.72 -0.30 -5.22
CA GLY A 74 -2.53 0.91 -5.36
C GLY A 74 -1.68 2.20 -5.38
N ALA A 75 -0.61 2.28 -4.59
CA ALA A 75 0.29 3.42 -4.64
C ALA A 75 1.03 3.54 -5.99
N ASN A 76 1.49 2.42 -6.56
CA ASN A 76 2.19 2.40 -7.83
C ASN A 76 1.24 2.67 -9.01
N ASP A 77 0.12 1.97 -9.05
CA ASP A 77 -0.86 2.01 -10.14
C ASP A 77 -1.55 3.37 -10.23
N VAL A 78 -1.97 3.95 -9.10
CA VAL A 78 -2.55 5.30 -9.09
C VAL A 78 -1.55 6.30 -9.68
N ALA A 79 -0.28 6.25 -9.26
CA ALA A 79 0.75 7.16 -9.78
C ALA A 79 0.95 7.01 -11.29
N ASN A 80 0.96 5.77 -11.80
CA ASN A 80 1.12 5.46 -13.22
C ASN A 80 -0.09 5.87 -14.06
N ASN A 81 -1.31 5.65 -13.54
CA ASN A 81 -2.57 5.87 -14.27
C ASN A 81 -3.01 7.33 -14.25
N VAL A 82 -2.90 8.01 -13.10
CA VAL A 82 -3.41 9.38 -12.93
C VAL A 82 -2.34 10.46 -13.03
N GLY A 83 -1.05 10.08 -12.96
CA GLY A 83 0.09 11.01 -13.00
C GLY A 83 0.06 11.97 -14.20
N PRO A 84 -0.11 11.49 -15.45
CA PRO A 84 -0.21 12.37 -16.62
C PRO A 84 -1.43 13.30 -16.59
N ALA A 85 -2.57 12.82 -16.11
CA ALA A 85 -3.81 13.60 -16.05
C ALA A 85 -3.75 14.72 -15.00
N VAL A 86 -3.15 14.45 -13.85
CA VAL A 86 -2.91 15.48 -12.82
C VAL A 86 -1.79 16.42 -13.23
N GLY A 87 -0.71 15.89 -13.83
CA GLY A 87 0.45 16.67 -14.29
C GLY A 87 0.12 17.63 -15.44
N SER A 88 -0.83 17.27 -16.31
CA SER A 88 -1.35 18.14 -17.38
C SER A 88 -2.45 19.11 -16.92
N GLN A 89 -2.78 19.12 -15.62
CA GLN A 89 -3.87 19.92 -15.04
C GLN A 89 -5.27 19.58 -15.57
N ALA A 90 -5.44 18.43 -16.24
CA ALA A 90 -6.75 17.96 -16.69
C ALA A 90 -7.62 17.50 -15.50
N LEU A 91 -7.01 17.00 -14.43
CA LEU A 91 -7.66 16.53 -13.21
C LEU A 91 -6.97 17.08 -11.97
N THR A 92 -7.74 17.33 -10.91
CA THR A 92 -7.17 17.64 -9.59
C THR A 92 -6.68 16.37 -8.91
N MET A 93 -5.68 16.48 -8.04
CA MET A 93 -5.15 15.34 -7.27
C MET A 93 -6.27 14.62 -6.49
N VAL A 94 -7.18 15.38 -5.86
CA VAL A 94 -8.30 14.80 -5.10
C VAL A 94 -9.26 14.07 -6.03
N GLY A 95 -9.62 14.67 -7.17
CA GLY A 95 -10.50 14.04 -8.15
C GLY A 95 -9.90 12.75 -8.73
N ALA A 96 -8.60 12.77 -9.03
CA ALA A 96 -7.86 11.60 -9.50
C ALA A 96 -7.89 10.44 -8.48
N ILE A 97 -7.61 10.71 -7.20
CA ILE A 97 -7.62 9.69 -6.14
C ILE A 97 -9.03 9.09 -5.96
N VAL A 98 -10.07 9.92 -5.99
CA VAL A 98 -11.46 9.44 -5.86
C VAL A 98 -11.85 8.54 -7.03
N LEU A 99 -11.54 8.94 -8.26
CA LEU A 99 -11.82 8.14 -9.44
C LEU A 99 -11.05 6.82 -9.42
N ALA A 100 -9.74 6.87 -9.13
CA ALA A 100 -8.92 5.67 -9.05
C ALA A 100 -9.44 4.71 -7.98
N GLY A 101 -9.78 5.20 -6.78
CA GLY A 101 -10.36 4.37 -5.73
C GLY A 101 -11.65 3.66 -6.14
N ILE A 102 -12.55 4.34 -6.87
CA ILE A 102 -13.80 3.74 -7.35
C ILE A 102 -13.51 2.67 -8.42
N PHE A 103 -12.71 3.00 -9.43
CA PHE A 103 -12.48 2.11 -10.56
C PHE A 103 -11.57 0.93 -10.23
N GLU A 104 -10.53 1.12 -9.42
CA GLU A 104 -9.66 0.02 -8.96
C GLU A 104 -10.41 -0.94 -8.04
N ALA A 105 -11.19 -0.43 -7.07
CA ALA A 105 -12.00 -1.28 -6.21
C ALA A 105 -13.08 -2.03 -7.02
N SER A 106 -13.74 -1.36 -7.96
CA SER A 106 -14.74 -1.99 -8.82
C SER A 106 -14.10 -3.07 -9.72
N GLY A 107 -12.93 -2.80 -10.30
CA GLY A 107 -12.20 -3.77 -11.11
C GLY A 107 -11.78 -5.00 -10.29
N ALA A 108 -11.27 -4.80 -9.08
CA ALA A 108 -10.92 -5.89 -8.17
C ALA A 108 -12.14 -6.76 -7.81
N LEU A 109 -13.31 -6.17 -7.61
CA LEU A 109 -14.54 -6.90 -7.29
C LEU A 109 -15.14 -7.65 -8.49
N VAL A 110 -15.10 -7.05 -9.69
CA VAL A 110 -15.73 -7.61 -10.90
C VAL A 110 -14.83 -8.63 -11.59
N ALA A 111 -13.53 -8.35 -11.70
CA ALA A 111 -12.59 -9.15 -12.50
C ALA A 111 -11.50 -9.84 -11.65
N GLY A 112 -11.38 -9.53 -10.36
CA GLY A 112 -10.31 -10.08 -9.52
C GLY A 112 -10.35 -11.61 -9.39
N GLY A 113 -11.54 -12.22 -9.43
CA GLY A 113 -11.69 -13.68 -9.38
C GLY A 113 -10.98 -14.40 -10.52
N ASP A 114 -11.12 -13.90 -11.75
CA ASP A 114 -10.50 -14.49 -12.95
C ASP A 114 -8.96 -14.35 -12.91
N VAL A 115 -8.47 -13.22 -12.40
CA VAL A 115 -7.02 -12.97 -12.22
C VAL A 115 -6.44 -13.94 -11.18
N VAL A 116 -7.09 -14.08 -10.02
CA VAL A 116 -6.64 -15.01 -8.97
C VAL A 116 -6.69 -16.45 -9.47
N GLY A 117 -7.70 -16.83 -10.25
CA GLY A 117 -7.79 -18.14 -10.89
C GLY A 117 -6.61 -18.41 -11.83
N THR A 118 -6.23 -17.42 -12.63
CA THR A 118 -5.07 -17.51 -13.53
C THR A 118 -3.75 -17.64 -12.77
N ILE A 119 -3.57 -16.91 -11.67
CA ILE A 119 -2.34 -17.01 -10.86
C ILE A 119 -2.25 -18.39 -10.19
N LYS A 120 -3.34 -18.85 -9.56
CA LYS A 120 -3.36 -20.12 -8.80
C LYS A 120 -3.28 -21.36 -9.69
N GLY A 121 -3.79 -21.32 -10.93
CA GLY A 121 -3.87 -22.51 -11.79
C GLY A 121 -3.09 -22.41 -13.11
N GLY A 122 -2.90 -21.20 -13.63
CA GLY A 122 -2.22 -20.94 -14.90
C GLY A 122 -0.71 -20.69 -14.77
N ILE A 123 -0.22 -20.28 -13.60
CA ILE A 123 1.21 -20.02 -13.35
C ILE A 123 1.82 -21.13 -12.48
N ILE A 124 1.19 -21.44 -11.34
CA ILE A 124 1.68 -22.46 -10.41
C ILE A 124 0.71 -23.63 -10.43
N SER A 125 1.05 -24.73 -11.10
CA SER A 125 0.18 -25.91 -11.17
C SER A 125 0.10 -26.63 -9.81
N PRO A 126 -1.10 -26.72 -9.18
CA PRO A 126 -1.25 -27.39 -7.89
C PRO A 126 -0.90 -28.89 -7.95
N ASP A 127 -1.09 -29.53 -9.11
CA ASP A 127 -0.82 -30.96 -9.32
C ASP A 127 0.68 -31.30 -9.16
N LEU A 128 1.56 -30.32 -9.31
CA LEU A 128 3.00 -30.48 -9.12
C LEU A 128 3.43 -30.32 -7.66
N ILE A 129 2.52 -29.91 -6.77
CA ILE A 129 2.79 -29.64 -5.35
C ILE A 129 1.88 -30.54 -4.50
N PRO A 130 2.35 -31.74 -4.10
CA PRO A 130 1.51 -32.75 -3.47
C PRO A 130 0.94 -32.36 -2.11
N ALA A 131 1.62 -31.45 -1.40
CA ALA A 131 1.24 -31.02 -0.06
C ALA A 131 0.61 -29.63 -0.09
N GLY A 132 -0.64 -29.53 0.38
CA GLY A 132 -1.39 -28.27 0.43
C GLY A 132 -0.67 -27.17 1.23
N ASP A 133 0.00 -27.54 2.33
CA ASP A 133 0.77 -26.58 3.13
C ASP A 133 1.94 -25.99 2.35
N THR A 134 2.66 -26.81 1.57
CA THR A 134 3.75 -26.34 0.71
C THR A 134 3.25 -25.35 -0.35
N PHE A 135 2.06 -25.61 -0.91
CA PHE A 135 1.43 -24.69 -1.86
C PHE A 135 1.11 -23.35 -1.19
N VAL A 136 0.55 -23.36 0.01
CA VAL A 136 0.23 -22.13 0.77
C VAL A 136 1.50 -21.33 1.09
N TRP A 137 2.56 -21.99 1.56
CA TRP A 137 3.85 -21.34 1.82
C TRP A 137 4.47 -20.70 0.57
N LEU A 138 4.41 -21.40 -0.56
CA LEU A 138 4.91 -20.88 -1.83
C LEU A 138 4.14 -19.63 -2.27
N MET A 139 2.81 -19.66 -2.20
CA MET A 139 1.96 -18.53 -2.57
C MET A 139 2.20 -17.31 -1.66
N MET A 140 2.32 -17.51 -0.34
CA MET A 140 2.66 -16.42 0.59
C MET A 140 4.07 -15.87 0.33
N GLY A 141 5.04 -16.74 0.00
CA GLY A 141 6.39 -16.34 -0.36
C GLY A 141 6.42 -15.45 -1.61
N ALA A 142 5.71 -15.86 -2.68
CA ALA A 142 5.58 -15.07 -3.90
C ALA A 142 4.91 -13.71 -3.64
N LEU A 143 3.83 -13.70 -2.86
CA LEU A 143 3.11 -12.49 -2.47
C LEU A 143 4.00 -11.51 -1.69
N LEU A 144 4.74 -11.99 -0.70
CA LEU A 144 5.63 -11.15 0.10
C LEU A 144 6.81 -10.63 -0.72
N ALA A 145 7.41 -11.47 -1.56
CA ALA A 145 8.49 -11.07 -2.46
C ALA A 145 8.05 -9.95 -3.41
N GLY A 146 6.87 -10.10 -4.04
CA GLY A 146 6.27 -9.07 -4.88
C GLY A 146 6.02 -7.77 -4.10
N ALA A 147 5.46 -7.87 -2.90
CA ALA A 147 5.17 -6.71 -2.07
C ALA A 147 6.43 -5.93 -1.68
N ILE A 148 7.49 -6.62 -1.26
CA ILE A 148 8.77 -5.98 -0.92
C ILE A 148 9.37 -5.30 -2.16
N TRP A 149 9.38 -5.99 -3.31
CA TRP A 149 9.95 -5.44 -4.54
C TRP A 149 9.22 -4.18 -5.01
N LEU A 150 7.89 -4.22 -5.04
CA LEU A 150 7.06 -3.07 -5.39
C LEU A 150 7.23 -1.91 -4.42
N ASN A 151 7.36 -2.18 -3.12
CA ASN A 151 7.58 -1.13 -2.12
C ASN A 151 8.92 -0.42 -2.37
N VAL A 152 9.99 -1.19 -2.63
CA VAL A 152 11.31 -0.64 -2.96
C VAL A 152 11.26 0.17 -4.26
N ALA A 153 10.65 -0.37 -5.32
CA ALA A 153 10.56 0.33 -6.60
C ALA A 153 9.76 1.65 -6.48
N THR A 154 8.64 1.62 -5.76
CA THR A 154 7.81 2.81 -5.49
C THR A 154 8.57 3.84 -4.66
N ALA A 155 9.36 3.41 -3.66
CA ALA A 155 10.21 4.30 -2.88
C ALA A 155 11.30 4.97 -3.73
N LEU A 156 11.78 4.30 -4.78
CA LEU A 156 12.72 4.85 -5.75
C LEU A 156 12.04 5.67 -6.86
N GLY A 157 10.70 5.78 -6.87
CA GLY A 157 9.95 6.47 -7.90
C GLY A 157 9.97 5.76 -9.26
N ALA A 158 10.33 4.47 -9.30
CA ALA A 158 10.36 3.70 -10.52
C ALA A 158 8.96 3.16 -10.84
N PRO A 159 8.41 3.41 -12.04
CA PRO A 159 7.21 2.75 -12.50
C PRO A 159 7.54 1.28 -12.79
N VAL A 160 6.84 0.35 -12.15
CA VAL A 160 7.09 -1.10 -12.29
C VAL A 160 5.77 -1.87 -12.34
N SER A 161 5.80 -3.05 -12.93
CA SER A 161 4.68 -4.00 -13.01
C SER A 161 5.04 -5.32 -12.35
#